data_AF-A0A533Q7D4-F1
#
_entry.id   AF-A0A533Q7D4-F1
#
_cell.length_a   1.000
_cell.length_b   1.000
_cell.length_c   1.000
_cell.angle_alpha   90.00
_cell.angle_beta   90.00
_cell.angle_gamma   90.00
#
_symmetry.space_group_name_H-M   'P 1'
#
loop_
_entity.id
_entity.type
_entity.pdbx_description
1 polymer ?
#
loop_
_entity_poly.entity_id
_entity_poly.type
_entity_poly.pdbx_seq_one_letter_code
_entity_poly.pdbx_strand_id
1 'polypeptide(L)'
;MRKFILYATMMVLLFSLATTLTADVVTVFEHTYVRQTGSPITQTDTFPGIKSLTTLRVTNGGLEKADNKKVSSADIVLNKETIIDSSNFNKNVASVGVEKTLDGKINTIEVTVRGKPGGALTVQVLAEDGDIDFDNDGFTGAEGDCDDNNSSVNPKAQEICDDVDNNCDGQIDEELKTTFYGDADGDGYGNPQVTTKACSQPSGYVANNTDCDDTNAAVNPGATEIKKNGIDDDCNASTPDDDTGVNLPPDPGEEGKKTLLGIDMDGDGVRDDIQRYIYFTYPDDKKLRLGLTYYAKEFQDVLKDANDREAAYEHAKKIVRHDECLWYLRGEESIDICSALRAKILNTRERSIAYIKYNDSLAGRIISLAPRKEWKDSCSFDVDDTGGDQ
;
A
#
# COMPACT_ATOMS: atom_id res chain seq x y z
N MET A 1 -58.99 50.67 35.57
CA MET A 1 -58.08 51.51 34.75
C MET A 1 -57.08 50.60 34.06
N ARG A 2 -57.06 50.66 32.73
CA ARG A 2 -56.28 49.82 31.80
C ARG A 2 -54.77 50.08 31.92
N LYS A 3 -53.95 49.03 31.90
CA LYS A 3 -52.68 48.99 31.14
C LYS A 3 -52.42 47.55 30.67
N PHE A 4 -52.69 47.30 29.38
CA PHE A 4 -52.21 46.14 28.63
C PHE A 4 -50.73 46.38 28.31
N ILE A 5 -49.85 45.43 28.61
CA ILE A 5 -48.47 45.41 28.12
C ILE A 5 -48.40 44.31 27.07
N LEU A 6 -48.19 44.75 25.82
CA LEU A 6 -48.05 43.94 24.62
C LEU A 6 -46.61 43.38 24.61
N TYR A 7 -46.45 42.06 24.71
CA TYR A 7 -45.17 41.41 24.40
C TYR A 7 -45.08 41.24 22.88
N ALA A 8 -44.23 42.04 22.25
CA ALA A 8 -43.84 41.87 20.85
C ALA A 8 -42.80 40.75 20.77
N THR A 9 -43.18 39.63 20.16
CA THR A 9 -42.27 38.54 19.77
C THR A 9 -41.34 39.05 18.67
N MET A 10 -40.09 39.37 19.06
CA MET A 10 -39.04 39.73 18.12
C MET A 10 -38.54 38.46 17.42
N MET A 11 -39.08 38.21 16.23
CA MET A 11 -38.62 37.16 15.32
C MET A 11 -37.23 37.56 14.80
N VAL A 12 -36.18 37.01 15.41
CA VAL A 12 -34.80 37.12 14.92
C VAL A 12 -34.71 36.30 13.64
N LEU A 13 -34.91 36.95 12.48
CA LEU A 13 -34.42 36.43 11.22
C LEU A 13 -32.89 36.41 11.29
N LEU A 14 -32.33 35.22 11.48
CA LEU A 14 -30.94 34.93 11.13
C LEU A 14 -30.81 35.07 9.60
N PHE A 15 -30.55 36.29 9.14
CA PHE A 15 -29.91 36.50 7.85
C PHE A 15 -28.51 35.90 7.96
N SER A 16 -28.32 34.69 7.45
CA SER A 16 -27.00 34.23 7.03
C SER A 16 -26.48 35.27 6.05
N LEU A 17 -25.51 36.09 6.47
CA LEU A 17 -24.64 36.77 5.52
C LEU A 17 -23.86 35.65 4.82
N ALA A 18 -24.41 35.13 3.74
CA ALA A 18 -23.59 34.55 2.70
C ALA A 18 -22.73 35.71 2.21
N THR A 19 -21.48 35.75 2.65
CA THR A 19 -20.45 36.53 1.98
C THR A 19 -20.39 35.98 0.56
N THR A 20 -21.05 36.65 -0.38
CA THR A 20 -20.82 36.43 -1.79
C THR A 20 -19.35 36.73 -2.02
N LEU A 21 -18.52 35.68 -2.20
CA LEU A 21 -17.23 35.88 -2.85
C LEU A 21 -17.55 36.60 -4.15
N THR A 22 -17.00 37.79 -4.33
CA THR A 22 -16.99 38.42 -5.65
C THR A 22 -16.13 37.51 -6.51
N ALA A 23 -16.71 36.88 -7.53
CA ALA A 23 -15.93 36.17 -8.52
C ALA A 23 -14.84 37.12 -9.06
N ASP A 24 -13.60 36.65 -9.09
CA ASP A 24 -12.50 37.43 -9.64
C ASP A 24 -12.70 37.52 -11.15
N VAL A 25 -13.12 38.70 -11.62
CA VAL A 25 -13.28 38.98 -13.05
C VAL A 25 -11.90 39.29 -13.63
N VAL A 26 -11.46 38.48 -14.58
CA VAL A 26 -10.16 38.59 -15.26
C VAL A 26 -10.34 39.03 -16.72
N THR A 27 -9.26 39.58 -17.30
CA THR A 27 -9.23 39.92 -18.74
C THR A 27 -8.69 38.72 -19.51
N VAL A 28 -9.58 38.01 -20.20
CA VAL A 28 -9.26 36.79 -20.96
C VAL A 28 -8.62 37.13 -22.31
N PHE A 29 -9.05 38.25 -22.90
CA PHE A 29 -8.54 38.72 -24.18
C PHE A 29 -8.45 40.24 -24.17
N GLU A 30 -7.34 40.78 -24.66
CA GLU A 30 -7.18 42.20 -24.92
C GLU A 30 -6.43 42.41 -26.23
N HIS A 31 -7.02 43.15 -27.18
CA HIS A 31 -6.38 43.51 -28.43
C HIS A 31 -6.72 44.94 -28.85
N THR A 32 -5.70 45.71 -29.21
CA THR A 32 -5.85 47.07 -29.76
C THR A 32 -5.77 47.09 -31.30
N TYR A 33 -6.92 47.29 -31.95
CA TYR A 33 -7.04 47.35 -33.40
C TYR A 33 -6.79 48.76 -33.92
N VAL A 34 -5.78 48.92 -34.78
CA VAL A 34 -5.41 50.21 -35.38
C VAL A 34 -5.80 50.28 -36.85
N ARG A 35 -6.43 51.39 -37.24
CA ARG A 35 -6.81 51.65 -38.62
C ARG A 35 -5.59 51.95 -39.49
N GLN A 36 -5.35 51.08 -40.46
CA GLN A 36 -4.31 51.23 -41.49
C GLN A 36 -4.77 52.11 -42.66
N THR A 37 -3.83 52.50 -43.53
CA THR A 37 -4.12 53.21 -44.79
C THR A 37 -4.81 52.28 -45.80
N GLY A 38 -5.82 52.77 -46.55
CA GLY A 38 -6.54 52.00 -47.58
C GLY A 38 -8.02 51.77 -47.27
N SER A 39 -8.60 50.66 -47.74
CA SER A 39 -9.97 50.21 -47.39
C SER A 39 -10.00 49.47 -46.05
N PRO A 40 -11.13 49.49 -45.30
CA PRO A 40 -11.28 48.71 -44.08
C PRO A 40 -10.87 47.25 -44.30
N ILE A 41 -10.04 46.72 -43.39
CA ILE A 41 -9.67 45.30 -43.36
C ILE A 41 -10.24 44.77 -42.04
N THR A 42 -10.92 43.63 -42.12
CA THR A 42 -11.38 42.87 -40.97
C THR A 42 -10.20 42.07 -40.41
N GLN A 43 -9.94 42.20 -39.12
CA GLN A 43 -8.98 41.37 -38.40
C GLN A 43 -9.74 40.33 -37.59
N THR A 44 -9.20 39.12 -37.52
CA THR A 44 -9.83 37.99 -36.82
C THR A 44 -8.86 37.47 -35.78
N ASP A 45 -9.32 37.36 -34.55
CA ASP A 45 -8.58 36.75 -33.44
C ASP A 45 -9.43 35.64 -32.79
N THR A 46 -8.76 34.81 -31.99
CA THR A 46 -9.39 33.76 -31.18
C THR A 46 -9.04 33.92 -29.72
N PHE A 47 -9.94 33.48 -28.84
CA PHE A 47 -9.68 33.38 -27.40
C PHE A 47 -10.31 32.08 -26.84
N PRO A 48 -9.87 31.63 -25.65
CA PRO A 48 -10.27 30.35 -25.06
C PRO A 48 -11.79 30.19 -24.87
N GLY A 49 -12.19 28.98 -24.51
CA GLY A 49 -13.55 28.68 -24.09
C GLY A 49 -13.94 29.48 -22.86
N ILE A 50 -15.16 30.01 -22.84
CA ILE A 50 -15.73 30.65 -21.64
C ILE A 50 -17.17 30.17 -21.50
N LYS A 51 -17.57 29.70 -20.32
CA LYS A 51 -18.87 29.06 -20.09
C LYS A 51 -19.80 29.88 -19.21
N SER A 52 -19.77 31.21 -19.34
CA SER A 52 -20.58 32.09 -18.52
C SER A 52 -20.92 33.42 -19.18
N LEU A 53 -21.55 34.30 -18.40
CA LEU A 53 -21.85 35.67 -18.82
C LEU A 53 -20.55 36.45 -18.95
N THR A 54 -20.18 36.75 -20.19
CA THR A 54 -18.95 37.44 -20.53
C THR A 54 -19.25 38.88 -20.93
N THR A 55 -18.44 39.83 -20.45
CA THR A 55 -18.54 41.24 -20.86
C THR A 55 -17.49 41.54 -21.92
N LEU A 56 -17.94 41.91 -23.12
CA LEU A 56 -17.09 42.50 -24.15
C LEU A 56 -17.07 44.01 -23.99
N ARG A 57 -15.93 44.56 -23.60
CA ARG A 57 -15.73 46.00 -23.45
C ARG A 57 -14.90 46.53 -24.60
N VAL A 58 -15.44 47.51 -25.31
CA VAL A 58 -14.77 48.15 -26.44
C VAL A 58 -14.52 49.61 -26.14
N THR A 59 -13.25 50.02 -26.19
CA THR A 59 -12.80 51.38 -25.83
C THR A 59 -12.26 52.09 -27.07
N ASN A 60 -12.89 53.21 -27.45
CA ASN A 60 -12.52 54.02 -28.61
C ASN A 60 -11.31 54.92 -28.29
N GLY A 61 -10.27 54.88 -29.13
CA GLY A 61 -8.95 55.41 -28.85
C GLY A 61 -8.01 54.38 -28.21
N GLY A 62 -8.54 53.25 -27.74
CA GLY A 62 -7.75 52.19 -27.09
C GLY A 62 -7.28 52.53 -25.67
N LEU A 63 -6.61 51.57 -25.01
CA LEU A 63 -6.23 51.65 -23.59
C LEU A 63 -4.78 52.09 -23.35
N GLU A 64 -3.85 51.68 -24.20
CA GLU A 64 -2.40 51.82 -23.92
C GLU A 64 -1.79 53.18 -24.34
N LYS A 65 -2.46 53.98 -25.17
CA LYS A 65 -1.91 55.27 -25.67
C LYS A 65 -2.96 56.37 -25.67
N ALA A 66 -2.79 57.36 -24.78
CA ALA A 66 -3.66 58.53 -24.67
C ALA A 66 -3.76 59.39 -25.97
N ASP A 67 -2.84 59.22 -26.92
CA ASP A 67 -2.76 60.02 -28.16
C ASP A 67 -3.40 59.34 -29.39
N ASN A 68 -3.90 58.11 -29.25
CA ASN A 68 -4.55 57.42 -30.35
C ASN A 68 -5.82 58.16 -30.77
N LYS A 69 -6.02 58.31 -32.09
CA LYS A 69 -7.23 58.94 -32.62
C LYS A 69 -8.42 58.01 -32.40
N LYS A 70 -9.60 58.58 -32.18
CA LYS A 70 -10.84 57.80 -32.20
C LYS A 70 -11.16 57.30 -33.60
N VAL A 71 -11.73 56.11 -33.69
CA VAL A 71 -12.27 55.53 -34.93
C VAL A 71 -13.62 56.18 -35.25
N SER A 72 -14.01 56.21 -36.53
CA SER A 72 -15.30 56.76 -36.93
C SER A 72 -16.46 55.82 -36.62
N SER A 73 -16.22 54.52 -36.79
CA SER A 73 -17.13 53.41 -36.46
C SER A 73 -16.35 52.09 -36.49
N ALA A 74 -16.93 51.05 -35.91
CA ALA A 74 -16.42 49.68 -36.01
C ALA A 74 -17.58 48.69 -36.09
N ASP A 75 -17.34 47.55 -36.75
CA ASP A 75 -18.21 46.38 -36.64
C ASP A 75 -17.42 45.27 -35.94
N ILE A 76 -18.04 44.61 -34.98
CA ILE A 76 -17.47 43.48 -34.25
C ILE A 76 -18.45 42.32 -34.31
N VAL A 77 -17.96 41.21 -34.84
CA VAL A 77 -18.69 39.96 -34.97
C VAL A 77 -18.05 38.94 -34.04
N LEU A 78 -18.82 38.42 -33.09
CA LEU A 78 -18.41 37.38 -32.16
C LEU A 78 -19.11 36.08 -32.54
N ASN A 79 -18.35 35.02 -32.85
CA ASN A 79 -18.91 33.72 -33.26
C ASN A 79 -19.99 33.82 -34.36
N LYS A 80 -19.74 34.64 -35.38
CA LYS A 80 -20.65 34.93 -36.52
C LYS A 80 -21.87 35.79 -36.18
N GLU A 81 -21.99 36.28 -34.95
CA GLU A 81 -23.05 37.21 -34.54
C GLU A 81 -22.50 38.64 -34.42
N THR A 82 -23.11 39.59 -35.12
CA THR A 82 -22.77 41.01 -34.99
C THR A 82 -23.23 41.53 -33.63
N ILE A 83 -22.28 41.91 -32.77
CA ILE A 83 -22.56 42.43 -31.43
C ILE A 83 -22.39 43.95 -31.35
N ILE A 84 -21.53 44.51 -32.20
CA ILE A 84 -21.28 45.94 -32.31
C ILE A 84 -21.26 46.31 -33.79
N ASP A 85 -21.89 47.42 -34.12
CA ASP A 85 -21.90 47.98 -35.46
C ASP A 85 -21.89 49.51 -35.44
N SER A 86 -21.97 50.11 -36.61
CA SER A 86 -21.99 51.58 -36.75
C SER A 86 -23.17 52.30 -36.07
N SER A 87 -24.23 51.58 -35.68
CA SER A 87 -25.38 52.16 -34.99
C SER A 87 -25.12 52.37 -33.49
N ASN A 88 -24.36 51.45 -32.86
CA ASN A 88 -24.08 51.48 -31.43
C ASN A 88 -22.63 51.88 -31.08
N PHE A 89 -21.72 51.96 -32.07
CA PHE A 89 -20.35 52.42 -31.86
C PHE A 89 -19.85 53.37 -32.96
N ASN A 90 -19.61 54.63 -32.58
CA ASN A 90 -19.14 55.68 -33.48
C ASN A 90 -18.13 56.62 -32.78
N LYS A 91 -17.61 57.62 -33.50
CA LYS A 91 -16.60 58.58 -32.99
C LYS A 91 -16.95 59.28 -31.66
N ASN A 92 -18.24 59.39 -31.32
CA ASN A 92 -18.69 60.06 -30.10
C ASN A 92 -18.82 59.08 -28.91
N VAL A 93 -18.81 57.78 -29.18
CA VAL A 93 -18.85 56.74 -28.15
C VAL A 93 -17.43 56.51 -27.64
N ALA A 94 -17.22 56.73 -26.33
CA ALA A 94 -15.93 56.50 -25.69
C ALA A 94 -15.70 55.02 -25.40
N SER A 95 -16.74 54.33 -24.92
CA SER A 95 -16.73 52.89 -24.74
C SER A 95 -18.13 52.31 -24.85
N VAL A 96 -18.23 51.03 -25.23
CA VAL A 96 -19.45 50.23 -25.17
C VAL A 96 -19.14 48.91 -24.47
N GLY A 97 -20.05 48.44 -23.63
CA GLY A 97 -20.02 47.12 -23.03
C GLY A 97 -21.18 46.29 -23.58
N VAL A 98 -20.91 45.06 -23.98
CA VAL A 98 -21.93 44.09 -24.42
C VAL A 98 -21.76 42.83 -23.59
N GLU A 99 -22.83 42.41 -22.93
CA GLU A 99 -22.86 41.14 -22.21
C GLU A 99 -23.30 40.03 -23.17
N LYS A 100 -22.60 38.90 -23.14
CA LYS A 100 -22.92 37.72 -23.93
C LYS A 100 -22.62 36.47 -23.14
N THR A 101 -23.58 35.55 -23.07
CA THR A 101 -23.31 34.19 -22.57
C THR A 101 -22.62 33.40 -23.67
N LEU A 102 -21.45 32.84 -23.34
CA LEU A 102 -20.65 31.98 -24.22
C LEU A 102 -20.86 30.50 -23.88
N ASP A 103 -20.53 29.60 -24.81
CA ASP A 103 -20.91 28.19 -24.77
C ASP A 103 -19.77 27.24 -24.37
N GLY A 104 -18.67 27.78 -23.84
CA GLY A 104 -17.47 27.03 -23.47
C GLY A 104 -16.58 26.65 -24.65
N LYS A 105 -16.93 26.95 -25.90
CA LYS A 105 -16.05 26.67 -27.06
C LYS A 105 -15.09 27.82 -27.32
N ILE A 106 -13.97 27.51 -28.01
CA ILE A 106 -13.07 28.51 -28.57
C ILE A 106 -13.88 29.56 -29.34
N ASN A 107 -13.63 30.81 -29.00
CA ASN A 107 -14.35 31.94 -29.54
C ASN A 107 -13.56 32.61 -30.66
N THR A 108 -14.30 33.17 -31.62
CA THR A 108 -13.75 33.94 -32.74
C THR A 108 -14.29 35.36 -32.70
N ILE A 109 -13.40 36.35 -32.80
CA ILE A 109 -13.78 37.75 -32.86
C ILE A 109 -13.25 38.39 -34.14
N GLU A 110 -14.16 38.92 -34.95
CA GLU A 110 -13.84 39.65 -36.17
C GLU A 110 -14.09 41.14 -35.97
N VAL A 111 -13.07 41.97 -36.16
CA VAL A 111 -13.12 43.41 -35.92
C VAL A 111 -12.82 44.18 -37.20
N THR A 112 -13.78 44.98 -37.64
CA THR A 112 -13.64 45.88 -38.80
C THR A 112 -13.63 47.33 -38.35
N VAL A 113 -12.47 47.97 -38.46
CA VAL A 113 -12.29 49.37 -38.02
C VAL A 113 -12.41 50.35 -39.20
N ARG A 114 -13.18 51.44 -39.02
CA ARG A 114 -13.35 52.51 -40.01
C ARG A 114 -12.91 53.87 -39.45
N GLY A 115 -12.36 54.73 -40.30
CA GLY A 115 -11.96 56.09 -39.93
C GLY A 115 -10.66 56.53 -40.59
N LYS A 116 -10.04 57.58 -40.03
CA LYS A 116 -8.74 58.06 -40.48
C LYS A 116 -7.64 57.06 -40.07
N PRO A 117 -6.57 56.90 -40.88
CA PRO A 117 -5.40 56.12 -40.48
C PRO A 117 -4.84 56.58 -39.12
N GLY A 118 -4.45 55.62 -38.29
CA GLY A 118 -4.01 55.84 -36.90
C GLY A 118 -5.13 55.99 -35.87
N GLY A 119 -6.40 55.82 -36.28
CA GLY A 119 -7.51 55.64 -35.33
C GLY A 119 -7.47 54.25 -34.70
N ALA A 120 -7.69 54.12 -33.40
CA ALA A 120 -7.61 52.84 -32.71
C ALA A 120 -8.85 52.55 -31.85
N LEU A 121 -9.11 51.28 -31.58
CA LEU A 121 -10.00 50.82 -30.52
C LEU A 121 -9.38 49.61 -29.83
N THR A 122 -9.66 49.42 -28.55
CA THR A 122 -9.27 48.21 -27.81
C THR A 122 -10.51 47.40 -27.50
N VAL A 123 -10.46 46.09 -27.74
CA VAL A 123 -11.46 45.14 -27.27
C VAL A 123 -10.88 44.38 -26.10
N GLN A 124 -11.63 44.33 -24.99
CA GLN A 124 -11.36 43.48 -23.84
C GLN A 124 -12.52 42.48 -23.69
N VAL A 125 -12.20 41.23 -23.39
CA VAL A 125 -13.15 40.19 -22.99
C VAL A 125 -12.92 39.91 -21.51
N LEU A 126 -13.96 40.12 -20.71
CA LEU A 126 -13.93 39.99 -19.25
C LEU A 126 -14.84 38.84 -18.84
N ALA A 127 -14.31 37.89 -18.08
CA ALA A 127 -15.04 36.73 -17.55
C ALA A 127 -14.58 36.40 -16.13
N GLU A 128 -15.35 35.59 -15.42
CA GLU A 128 -14.95 35.03 -14.13
C GLU A 128 -13.86 33.97 -14.36
N ASP A 129 -12.80 33.98 -13.55
CA ASP A 129 -11.62 33.13 -13.73
C ASP A 129 -11.96 31.63 -13.84
N GLY A 130 -12.85 31.13 -12.98
CA GLY A 130 -13.24 29.72 -12.94
C GLY A 130 -14.11 29.24 -14.10
N ASP A 131 -14.56 30.12 -14.99
CA ASP A 131 -15.43 29.76 -16.13
C ASP A 131 -14.65 29.69 -17.46
N ILE A 132 -13.33 29.86 -17.42
CA ILE A 132 -12.44 29.83 -18.57
C ILE A 132 -11.92 28.40 -18.72
N ASP A 133 -11.91 27.89 -19.96
CA ASP A 133 -11.35 26.60 -20.34
C ASP A 133 -10.04 26.90 -21.09
N PHE A 134 -8.90 26.84 -20.38
CA PHE A 134 -7.61 27.33 -20.90
C PHE A 134 -6.96 26.34 -21.86
N ASP A 135 -7.09 25.04 -21.62
CA ASP A 135 -6.49 23.99 -22.46
C ASP A 135 -7.44 23.46 -23.57
N ASN A 136 -8.72 23.82 -23.51
CA ASN A 136 -9.77 23.51 -24.48
C ASN A 136 -10.21 22.04 -24.48
N ASP A 137 -10.21 21.38 -23.32
CA ASP A 137 -10.74 20.03 -23.14
C ASP A 137 -12.25 19.97 -22.85
N GLY A 138 -12.86 21.15 -22.63
CA GLY A 138 -14.29 21.32 -22.39
C GLY A 138 -14.68 21.35 -20.91
N PHE A 139 -13.72 21.35 -19.99
CA PHE A 139 -13.90 21.58 -18.57
C PHE A 139 -13.27 22.91 -18.15
N THR A 140 -13.68 23.39 -16.98
CA THR A 140 -13.19 24.63 -16.39
C THR A 140 -12.92 24.35 -14.93
N GLY A 141 -12.13 25.18 -14.26
CA GLY A 141 -11.94 25.05 -12.81
C GLY A 141 -13.25 25.00 -12.01
N ALA A 142 -14.30 25.73 -12.41
CA ALA A 142 -15.61 25.68 -11.75
C ALA A 142 -16.39 24.36 -12.00
N GLU A 143 -16.05 23.62 -13.05
CA GLU A 143 -16.63 22.32 -13.38
C GLU A 143 -15.83 21.14 -12.82
N GLY A 144 -14.78 21.42 -12.04
CA GLY A 144 -13.97 20.42 -11.34
C GLY A 144 -12.67 20.07 -12.03
N ASP A 145 -12.25 20.83 -13.04
CA ASP A 145 -10.91 20.71 -13.60
C ASP A 145 -9.85 21.10 -12.57
N CYS A 146 -8.94 20.17 -12.29
CA CYS A 146 -7.87 20.33 -11.31
C CYS A 146 -6.54 20.80 -11.93
N ASP A 147 -6.39 20.80 -13.26
CA ASP A 147 -5.28 21.40 -14.01
C ASP A 147 -5.73 21.93 -15.37
N ASP A 148 -6.34 23.13 -15.35
CA ASP A 148 -6.89 23.86 -16.51
C ASP A 148 -5.85 24.17 -17.63
N ASN A 149 -4.58 23.84 -17.43
CA ASN A 149 -3.54 23.99 -18.45
C ASN A 149 -3.15 22.65 -19.13
N ASN A 150 -3.82 21.55 -18.78
CA ASN A 150 -3.49 20.21 -19.23
C ASN A 150 -4.74 19.39 -19.59
N SER A 151 -5.03 19.35 -20.89
CA SER A 151 -6.23 18.71 -21.46
C SER A 151 -6.37 17.20 -21.22
N SER A 152 -5.39 16.58 -20.56
CA SER A 152 -5.42 15.17 -20.15
C SER A 152 -5.80 14.98 -18.68
N VAL A 153 -6.01 16.07 -17.94
CA VAL A 153 -6.35 16.10 -16.53
C VAL A 153 -7.69 16.82 -16.38
N ASN A 154 -8.78 16.08 -16.20
CA ASN A 154 -10.12 16.63 -16.05
C ASN A 154 -11.09 15.59 -15.47
N PRO A 155 -12.29 16.00 -15.00
CA PRO A 155 -13.30 15.12 -14.41
C PRO A 155 -13.74 13.88 -15.23
N LYS A 156 -13.37 13.78 -16.51
CA LYS A 156 -13.68 12.64 -17.38
C LYS A 156 -12.46 11.96 -17.97
N ALA A 157 -11.26 12.37 -17.61
CA ALA A 157 -10.06 11.67 -18.03
C ALA A 157 -10.06 10.26 -17.42
N GLN A 158 -9.36 9.35 -18.10
CA GLN A 158 -9.10 8.04 -17.53
C GLN A 158 -7.81 8.14 -16.73
N GLU A 159 -7.80 7.55 -15.53
CA GLU A 159 -6.56 7.37 -14.79
C GLU A 159 -5.51 6.66 -15.65
N ILE A 160 -4.30 7.17 -15.55
CA ILE A 160 -3.07 6.52 -15.97
C ILE A 160 -2.11 6.54 -14.79
N CYS A 161 -1.20 5.57 -14.73
CA CYS A 161 -0.27 5.57 -13.61
C CYS A 161 0.95 6.45 -13.87
N ASP A 162 0.81 7.73 -13.55
CA ASP A 162 1.85 8.76 -13.66
C ASP A 162 2.00 9.62 -12.39
N ASP A 163 1.44 9.17 -11.27
CA ASP A 163 1.39 9.87 -9.98
C ASP A 163 0.60 11.20 -10.04
N VAL A 164 -0.31 11.35 -11.01
CA VAL A 164 -1.24 12.48 -11.16
C VAL A 164 -2.67 11.98 -10.98
N ASP A 165 -3.53 12.80 -10.38
CA ASP A 165 -4.99 12.61 -10.38
C ASP A 165 -5.52 13.07 -11.74
N ASN A 166 -5.59 12.17 -12.73
CA ASN A 166 -5.99 12.58 -14.08
C ASN A 166 -7.48 12.88 -14.12
N ASN A 167 -8.30 12.15 -13.37
CA ASN A 167 -9.75 12.25 -13.41
C ASN A 167 -10.34 13.27 -12.41
N CYS A 168 -9.48 13.97 -11.66
CA CYS A 168 -9.82 14.98 -10.65
C CYS A 168 -10.81 14.50 -9.57
N ASP A 169 -10.78 13.22 -9.17
CA ASP A 169 -11.65 12.67 -8.12
C ASP A 169 -11.06 12.78 -6.70
N GLY A 170 -9.81 13.23 -6.59
CA GLY A 170 -9.06 13.37 -5.35
C GLY A 170 -8.23 12.15 -4.96
N GLN A 171 -8.16 11.12 -5.81
CA GLN A 171 -7.31 9.95 -5.69
C GLN A 171 -6.22 9.97 -6.77
N ILE A 172 -5.13 9.22 -6.55
CA ILE A 172 -3.99 9.17 -7.46
C ILE A 172 -3.73 7.72 -7.87
N ASP A 173 -3.87 7.46 -9.16
CA ASP A 173 -3.79 6.15 -9.82
C ASP A 173 -4.57 5.04 -9.08
N GLU A 174 -5.82 5.33 -8.72
CA GLU A 174 -6.73 4.33 -8.16
C GLU A 174 -7.03 3.23 -9.17
N GLU A 175 -7.24 2.01 -8.65
CA GLU A 175 -7.52 0.80 -9.44
C GLU A 175 -6.45 0.39 -10.47
N LEU A 176 -5.36 1.16 -10.64
CA LEU A 176 -4.24 0.85 -11.53
C LEU A 176 -3.04 0.20 -10.84
N LYS A 177 -2.96 0.33 -9.51
CA LYS A 177 -1.85 -0.25 -8.73
C LYS A 177 -2.06 -1.75 -8.50
N THR A 178 -1.06 -2.53 -8.90
CA THR A 178 -0.97 -3.97 -8.62
C THR A 178 -0.23 -4.19 -7.30
N THR A 179 -0.63 -5.21 -6.54
CA THR A 179 0.10 -5.65 -5.35
C THR A 179 1.32 -6.47 -5.77
N PHE A 180 2.50 -6.07 -5.31
CA PHE A 180 3.75 -6.80 -5.43
C PHE A 180 4.21 -7.28 -4.04
N TYR A 181 5.02 -8.34 -4.03
CA TYR A 181 5.47 -9.08 -2.86
C TYR A 181 6.99 -9.04 -2.77
N GLY A 182 7.55 -8.82 -1.59
CA GLY A 182 9.01 -8.77 -1.40
C GLY A 182 9.64 -10.11 -1.79
N ASP A 183 10.77 -10.04 -2.49
CA ASP A 183 11.58 -11.17 -2.96
C ASP A 183 13.01 -10.94 -2.45
N ALA A 184 13.26 -11.34 -1.21
CA ALA A 184 14.48 -10.97 -0.48
C ALA A 184 15.67 -11.89 -0.80
N ASP A 185 15.43 -13.10 -1.29
CA ASP A 185 16.48 -14.02 -1.73
C ASP A 185 16.71 -14.03 -3.26
N GLY A 186 15.80 -13.44 -4.04
CA GLY A 186 15.94 -13.18 -5.46
C GLY A 186 15.60 -14.36 -6.37
N ASP A 187 14.74 -15.27 -5.95
CA ASP A 187 14.38 -16.47 -6.70
C ASP A 187 13.17 -16.31 -7.64
N GLY A 188 12.46 -15.17 -7.54
CA GLY A 188 11.31 -14.83 -8.37
C GLY A 188 9.94 -15.17 -7.76
N TYR A 189 9.92 -15.73 -6.56
CA TYR A 189 8.75 -15.92 -5.71
C TYR A 189 8.78 -14.87 -4.59
N GLY A 190 7.60 -14.48 -4.10
CA GLY A 190 7.50 -13.37 -3.17
C GLY A 190 6.76 -13.72 -1.90
N ASN A 191 7.13 -13.04 -0.82
CA ASN A 191 6.54 -13.20 0.50
C ASN A 191 5.15 -12.57 0.59
N PRO A 192 4.08 -13.35 0.85
CA PRO A 192 2.72 -12.84 0.94
C PRO A 192 2.50 -11.84 2.10
N GLN A 193 3.40 -11.77 3.08
CA GLN A 193 3.33 -10.86 4.23
C GLN A 193 4.04 -9.51 3.99
N VAL A 194 4.91 -9.43 2.98
CA VAL A 194 5.67 -8.22 2.65
C VAL A 194 5.15 -7.67 1.33
N THR A 195 4.21 -6.72 1.40
CA THR A 195 3.52 -6.22 0.19
C THR A 195 3.74 -4.74 -0.06
N THR A 196 3.65 -4.35 -1.33
CA THR A 196 3.56 -2.95 -1.76
C THR A 196 2.62 -2.83 -2.94
N LYS A 197 1.98 -1.67 -3.11
CA LYS A 197 1.15 -1.36 -4.29
C LYS A 197 1.92 -0.43 -5.20
N ALA A 198 2.08 -0.83 -6.46
CA ALA A 198 2.78 -0.04 -7.46
C ALA A 198 2.21 -0.32 -8.85
N CYS A 199 2.55 0.51 -9.82
CA CYS A 199 2.06 0.36 -11.20
C CYS A 199 2.98 -0.48 -12.07
N SER A 200 4.25 -0.57 -11.68
CA SER A 200 5.23 -1.47 -12.25
C SER A 200 5.97 -2.16 -11.11
N GLN A 201 6.55 -3.32 -11.41
CA GLN A 201 7.27 -4.14 -10.45
C GLN A 201 8.43 -3.35 -9.82
N PRO A 202 8.39 -3.07 -8.51
CA PRO A 202 9.50 -2.41 -7.82
C PRO A 202 10.73 -3.33 -7.74
N SER A 203 11.91 -2.73 -7.59
CA SER A 203 13.13 -3.51 -7.35
C SER A 203 13.05 -4.25 -6.02
N GLY A 204 13.38 -5.55 -6.02
CA GLY A 204 13.28 -6.42 -4.84
C GLY A 204 11.86 -6.92 -4.54
N TYR A 205 10.94 -6.77 -5.50
CA TYR A 205 9.58 -7.26 -5.39
C TYR A 205 9.19 -8.02 -6.67
N VAL A 206 8.22 -8.94 -6.56
CA VAL A 206 7.64 -9.72 -7.67
C VAL A 206 6.12 -9.79 -7.56
N ALA A 207 5.43 -10.16 -8.64
CA ALA A 207 3.96 -10.29 -8.62
C ALA A 207 3.49 -11.63 -8.02
N ASN A 208 4.38 -12.62 -7.96
CA ASN A 208 4.12 -13.93 -7.37
C ASN A 208 4.18 -13.82 -5.83
N ASN A 209 3.30 -14.52 -5.12
CA ASN A 209 3.18 -14.46 -3.66
C ASN A 209 3.26 -15.83 -2.97
N THR A 210 3.83 -16.82 -3.64
CA THR A 210 3.76 -18.22 -3.24
C THR A 210 5.03 -18.71 -2.54
N ASP A 211 5.89 -17.79 -2.09
CA ASP A 211 7.10 -18.15 -1.36
C ASP A 211 6.77 -18.49 0.10
N CYS A 212 7.24 -19.67 0.55
CA CYS A 212 7.11 -20.13 1.93
C CYS A 212 8.35 -19.82 2.79
N ASP A 213 9.51 -19.51 2.20
CA ASP A 213 10.73 -19.06 2.88
C ASP A 213 11.54 -18.07 2.02
N ASP A 214 11.10 -16.80 2.05
CA ASP A 214 11.70 -15.62 1.39
C ASP A 214 13.11 -15.24 1.89
N THR A 215 13.79 -16.15 2.60
CA THR A 215 15.19 -16.00 2.99
C THR A 215 16.10 -17.04 2.37
N ASN A 216 15.55 -17.94 1.56
CA ASN A 216 16.23 -19.10 1.02
C ASN A 216 15.75 -19.44 -0.41
N ALA A 217 16.48 -18.96 -1.41
CA ALA A 217 16.21 -19.14 -2.84
C ALA A 217 16.14 -20.61 -3.34
N ALA A 218 16.42 -21.59 -2.49
CA ALA A 218 16.24 -23.02 -2.77
C ALA A 218 14.87 -23.56 -2.33
N VAL A 219 14.06 -22.77 -1.62
CA VAL A 219 12.77 -23.14 -1.04
C VAL A 219 11.68 -22.30 -1.70
N ASN A 220 11.05 -22.84 -2.73
CA ASN A 220 10.00 -22.16 -3.49
C ASN A 220 9.16 -23.16 -4.29
N PRO A 221 7.98 -22.79 -4.78
CA PRO A 221 7.12 -23.69 -5.56
C PRO A 221 7.69 -24.27 -6.86
N GLY A 222 8.81 -23.72 -7.35
CA GLY A 222 9.53 -24.23 -8.50
C GLY A 222 10.67 -25.18 -8.14
N ALA A 223 11.00 -25.32 -6.86
CA ALA A 223 12.09 -26.15 -6.39
C ALA A 223 11.78 -27.64 -6.55
N THR A 224 12.84 -28.45 -6.55
CA THR A 224 12.71 -29.91 -6.54
C THR A 224 12.80 -30.40 -5.11
N GLU A 225 11.78 -31.11 -4.68
CA GLU A 225 11.71 -31.72 -3.35
C GLU A 225 12.93 -32.62 -3.06
N ILE A 226 13.70 -32.28 -2.01
CA ILE A 226 14.86 -33.05 -1.58
C ILE A 226 14.44 -33.97 -0.44
N LYS A 227 14.25 -35.25 -0.79
CA LYS A 227 13.85 -36.27 0.18
C LYS A 227 14.75 -36.28 1.43
N LYS A 228 14.10 -36.33 2.61
CA LYS A 228 14.71 -36.55 3.93
C LYS A 228 15.56 -35.40 4.50
N ASN A 229 15.46 -34.19 3.96
CA ASN A 229 16.10 -33.01 4.58
C ASN A 229 15.20 -32.35 5.66
N GLY A 230 13.91 -32.68 5.70
CA GLY A 230 12.93 -32.12 6.64
C GLY A 230 12.58 -30.65 6.35
N ILE A 231 12.74 -30.21 5.11
CA ILE A 231 12.35 -28.89 4.60
C ILE A 231 11.29 -29.15 3.52
N ASP A 232 10.22 -28.36 3.51
CA ASP A 232 9.26 -28.30 2.40
C ASP A 232 9.92 -27.46 1.29
N ASP A 233 10.77 -28.08 0.47
CA ASP A 233 11.58 -27.34 -0.52
C ASP A 233 10.68 -26.77 -1.62
N ASP A 234 9.63 -27.50 -2.01
CA ASP A 234 8.71 -27.12 -3.08
C ASP A 234 7.46 -26.35 -2.61
N CYS A 235 7.45 -25.86 -1.37
CA CYS A 235 6.36 -25.12 -0.75
C CYS A 235 4.97 -25.77 -0.95
N ASN A 236 4.94 -27.10 -0.98
CA ASN A 236 3.76 -27.88 -1.20
C ASN A 236 3.64 -28.92 -0.09
N ALA A 237 2.87 -28.57 0.94
CA ALA A 237 2.54 -29.47 2.05
C ALA A 237 1.86 -30.81 1.67
N SER A 238 1.54 -31.07 0.40
CA SER A 238 1.02 -32.35 -0.08
C SER A 238 2.09 -33.28 -0.64
N THR A 239 3.28 -32.77 -0.98
CA THR A 239 4.44 -33.59 -1.32
C THR A 239 5.01 -34.14 -0.02
N PRO A 240 5.20 -35.46 0.13
CA PRO A 240 5.77 -36.00 1.36
C PRO A 240 7.24 -35.62 1.48
N ASP A 241 7.56 -34.67 2.35
CA ASP A 241 8.94 -34.31 2.73
C ASP A 241 9.70 -35.49 3.40
N ASP A 242 8.99 -36.60 3.70
CA ASP A 242 9.39 -37.68 4.58
C ASP A 242 9.35 -39.11 4.01
N ASP A 243 9.53 -39.32 2.70
CA ASP A 243 9.29 -40.59 1.99
C ASP A 243 10.22 -41.77 2.44
N THR A 244 10.03 -42.25 3.68
CA THR A 244 10.90 -43.20 4.40
C THR A 244 10.18 -44.47 4.81
N GLY A 245 8.87 -44.57 4.56
CA GLY A 245 8.06 -45.72 4.94
C GLY A 245 7.77 -45.83 6.43
N VAL A 246 8.12 -44.80 7.22
CA VAL A 246 7.75 -44.64 8.63
C VAL A 246 6.65 -43.59 8.69
N ASN A 247 5.55 -43.91 9.37
CA ASN A 247 4.42 -43.00 9.54
C ASN A 247 4.77 -41.95 10.62
N LEU A 248 5.39 -40.85 10.23
CA LEU A 248 5.59 -39.69 11.09
C LEU A 248 4.34 -38.79 11.05
N PRO A 249 4.04 -38.05 12.12
CA PRO A 249 3.02 -37.01 12.08
C PRO A 249 3.44 -35.88 11.14
N PRO A 250 2.46 -35.12 10.61
CA PRO A 250 2.75 -33.98 9.76
C PRO A 250 3.55 -32.91 10.51
N ASP A 251 4.35 -32.11 9.79
CA ASP A 251 5.01 -30.96 10.41
C ASP A 251 3.94 -29.95 10.87
N PRO A 252 3.93 -29.57 12.16
CA PRO A 252 2.95 -28.61 12.65
C PRO A 252 3.27 -27.15 12.27
N GLY A 253 4.44 -26.86 11.70
CA GLY A 253 4.85 -25.53 11.28
C GLY A 253 4.70 -24.46 12.37
N GLU A 254 4.20 -23.28 11.99
CA GLU A 254 3.93 -22.19 12.94
C GLU A 254 2.79 -22.50 13.93
N GLU A 255 1.84 -23.36 13.58
CA GLU A 255 0.79 -23.79 14.50
C GLU A 255 1.38 -24.52 15.72
N GLY A 256 2.43 -25.32 15.49
CA GLY A 256 3.18 -26.03 16.52
C GLY A 256 3.85 -25.12 17.55
N LYS A 257 4.03 -23.83 17.26
CA LYS A 257 4.66 -22.84 18.15
C LYS A 257 3.67 -22.08 19.02
N LYS A 258 2.35 -22.19 18.76
CA LYS A 258 1.32 -21.39 19.45
C LYS A 258 1.11 -21.78 20.92
N THR A 259 1.38 -23.02 21.30
CA THR A 259 1.19 -23.52 22.67
C THR A 259 2.52 -23.95 23.28
N LEU A 260 2.60 -23.93 24.61
CA LEU A 260 3.79 -24.34 25.35
C LEU A 260 4.23 -25.76 24.95
N LEU A 261 3.28 -26.70 24.92
CA LEU A 261 3.54 -28.11 24.61
C LEU A 261 3.57 -28.40 23.10
N GLY A 262 3.07 -27.50 22.27
CA GLY A 262 2.95 -27.68 20.83
C GLY A 262 1.87 -28.69 20.43
N ILE A 263 2.10 -29.34 19.28
CA ILE A 263 1.22 -30.36 18.71
C ILE A 263 1.95 -31.71 18.80
N ASP A 264 1.23 -32.70 19.31
CA ASP A 264 1.59 -34.12 19.38
C ASP A 264 0.34 -34.86 18.87
N MET A 265 0.30 -35.12 17.56
CA MET A 265 -0.90 -35.59 16.87
C MET A 265 -1.10 -37.10 17.04
N ASP A 266 -0.02 -37.86 17.09
CA ASP A 266 -0.05 -39.31 17.26
C ASP A 266 -0.15 -39.74 18.74
N GLY A 267 0.06 -38.81 19.67
CA GLY A 267 -0.08 -39.02 21.10
C GLY A 267 1.06 -39.84 21.71
N ASP A 268 2.23 -39.90 21.05
CA ASP A 268 3.37 -40.69 21.51
C ASP A 268 4.14 -40.01 22.67
N GLY A 269 3.83 -38.75 22.96
CA GLY A 269 4.42 -37.91 24.00
C GLY A 269 5.61 -37.07 23.51
N VAL A 270 5.92 -37.11 22.22
CA VAL A 270 6.92 -36.27 21.56
C VAL A 270 6.19 -35.30 20.65
N ARG A 271 6.63 -34.04 20.66
CA ARG A 271 6.09 -33.01 19.79
C ARG A 271 6.41 -33.34 18.33
N ASP A 272 5.46 -33.18 17.43
CA ASP A 272 5.56 -33.64 16.03
C ASP A 272 6.79 -33.06 15.29
N ASP A 273 7.09 -31.77 15.48
CA ASP A 273 8.29 -31.09 14.94
C ASP A 273 9.61 -31.70 15.48
N ILE A 274 9.62 -32.17 16.73
CA ILE A 274 10.78 -32.79 17.36
C ILE A 274 10.96 -34.24 16.91
N GLN A 275 9.86 -34.99 16.80
CA GLN A 275 9.90 -36.37 16.30
C GLN A 275 10.46 -36.40 14.88
N ARG A 276 9.98 -35.50 14.01
CA ARG A 276 10.52 -35.28 12.66
C ARG A 276 12.00 -34.88 12.68
N TYR A 277 12.37 -33.88 13.50
CA TYR A 277 13.76 -33.45 13.61
C TYR A 277 14.71 -34.60 14.00
N ILE A 278 14.36 -35.41 15.00
CA ILE A 278 15.15 -36.57 15.42
C ILE A 278 15.29 -37.57 14.27
N TYR A 279 14.18 -37.85 13.57
CA TYR A 279 14.15 -38.82 12.50
C TYR A 279 15.03 -38.41 11.32
N PHE A 280 14.87 -37.17 10.82
CA PHE A 280 15.63 -36.67 9.67
C PHE A 280 17.10 -36.39 9.97
N THR A 281 17.42 -36.01 11.21
CA THR A 281 18.83 -35.77 11.58
C THR A 281 19.61 -37.07 11.71
N TYR A 282 18.95 -38.17 12.09
CA TYR A 282 19.59 -39.47 12.36
C TYR A 282 18.87 -40.64 11.66
N PRO A 283 18.74 -40.61 10.32
CA PRO A 283 17.88 -41.54 9.58
C PRO A 283 18.29 -43.00 9.78
N ASP A 284 19.60 -43.26 9.79
CA ASP A 284 20.17 -44.62 9.82
C ASP A 284 20.57 -45.09 11.23
N ASP A 285 20.39 -44.27 12.27
CA ASP A 285 20.80 -44.58 13.65
C ASP A 285 19.58 -44.78 14.56
N LYS A 286 18.92 -45.93 14.41
CA LYS A 286 17.70 -46.28 15.17
C LYS A 286 17.89 -46.20 16.69
N LYS A 287 19.07 -46.61 17.20
CA LYS A 287 19.34 -46.61 18.65
C LYS A 287 19.47 -45.19 19.19
N LEU A 288 20.19 -44.33 18.46
CA LEU A 288 20.27 -42.92 18.83
C LEU A 288 18.90 -42.26 18.75
N ARG A 289 18.11 -42.50 17.68
CA ARG A 289 16.75 -41.98 17.56
C ARG A 289 15.92 -42.33 18.79
N LEU A 290 15.92 -43.60 19.19
CA LEU A 290 15.16 -44.05 20.36
C LEU A 290 15.62 -43.37 21.66
N GLY A 291 16.94 -43.22 21.87
CA GLY A 291 17.48 -42.47 23.00
C GLY A 291 17.03 -41.01 23.03
N LEU A 292 17.05 -40.34 21.87
CA LEU A 292 16.61 -38.96 21.73
C LEU A 292 15.10 -38.79 21.88
N THR A 293 14.30 -39.76 21.43
CA THR A 293 12.84 -39.79 21.61
C THR A 293 12.50 -39.83 23.09
N TYR A 294 13.12 -40.71 23.88
CA TYR A 294 12.89 -40.75 25.33
C TYR A 294 13.34 -39.47 26.03
N TYR A 295 14.47 -38.90 25.61
CA TYR A 295 14.94 -37.60 26.10
C TYR A 295 13.93 -36.48 25.81
N ALA A 296 13.44 -36.40 24.56
CA ALA A 296 12.46 -35.40 24.15
C ALA A 296 11.12 -35.55 24.87
N LYS A 297 10.65 -36.79 25.07
CA LYS A 297 9.44 -37.10 25.82
C LYS A 297 9.52 -36.61 27.26
N GLU A 298 10.64 -36.86 27.94
CA GLU A 298 10.82 -36.37 29.31
C GLU A 298 10.90 -34.84 29.35
N PHE A 299 11.44 -34.20 28.31
CA PHE A 299 11.44 -32.74 28.19
C PHE A 299 10.04 -32.14 28.01
N GLN A 300 9.10 -32.84 27.37
CA GLN A 300 7.70 -32.39 27.33
C GLN A 300 7.07 -32.36 28.72
N ASP A 301 7.34 -33.38 29.53
CA ASP A 301 6.88 -33.40 30.93
C ASP A 301 7.56 -32.30 31.76
N VAL A 302 8.87 -32.04 31.55
CA VAL A 302 9.58 -30.91 32.16
C VAL A 302 8.89 -29.57 31.88
N LEU A 303 8.48 -29.33 30.63
CA LEU A 303 7.81 -28.08 30.25
C LEU A 303 6.41 -27.99 30.86
N LYS A 304 5.67 -29.11 30.89
CA LYS A 304 4.33 -29.20 31.46
C LYS A 304 4.33 -28.92 32.96
N ASP A 305 5.25 -29.53 33.70
CA ASP A 305 5.31 -29.48 35.16
C ASP A 305 6.35 -28.46 35.67
N ALA A 306 6.73 -27.49 34.83
CA ALA A 306 7.79 -26.50 35.11
C ALA A 306 7.58 -25.66 36.39
N ASN A 307 6.36 -25.61 36.94
CA ASN A 307 6.04 -24.89 38.18
C ASN A 307 5.87 -25.82 39.40
N ASP A 308 6.03 -27.14 39.24
CA ASP A 308 5.97 -28.12 40.32
C ASP A 308 7.39 -28.53 40.72
N ARG A 309 7.76 -28.16 41.95
CA ARG A 309 9.11 -28.38 42.47
C ARG A 309 9.46 -29.86 42.66
N GLU A 310 8.50 -30.68 43.06
CA GLU A 310 8.77 -32.10 43.31
C GLU A 310 8.74 -32.88 41.99
N ALA A 311 7.81 -32.56 41.08
CA ALA A 311 7.83 -33.09 39.73
C ALA A 311 9.16 -32.74 39.02
N ALA A 312 9.61 -31.49 39.09
CA ALA A 312 10.89 -31.07 38.53
C ALA A 312 12.06 -31.95 39.01
N TYR A 313 12.12 -32.28 40.30
CA TYR A 313 13.15 -33.16 40.83
C TYR A 313 13.07 -34.60 40.27
N GLU A 314 11.86 -35.13 40.11
CA GLU A 314 11.64 -36.44 39.49
C GLU A 314 12.06 -36.45 38.00
N HIS A 315 11.68 -35.42 37.25
CA HIS A 315 12.09 -35.26 35.85
C HIS A 315 13.60 -35.15 35.72
N ALA A 316 14.26 -34.39 36.59
CA ALA A 316 15.70 -34.19 36.54
C ALA A 316 16.49 -35.49 36.73
N LYS A 317 16.02 -36.40 37.60
CA LYS A 317 16.64 -37.73 37.74
C LYS A 317 16.53 -38.54 36.45
N LYS A 318 15.39 -38.47 35.76
CA LYS A 318 15.18 -39.21 34.51
C LYS A 318 15.99 -38.60 33.36
N ILE A 319 16.04 -37.27 33.24
CA ILE A 319 16.91 -36.56 32.28
C ILE A 319 18.36 -37.03 32.44
N VAL A 320 18.86 -37.11 33.67
CA VAL A 320 20.21 -37.63 33.93
C VAL A 320 20.38 -39.07 33.42
N ARG A 321 19.38 -39.95 33.59
CA ARG A 321 19.45 -41.31 33.02
C ARG A 321 19.44 -41.30 31.49
N HIS A 322 18.68 -40.40 30.87
CA HIS A 322 18.70 -40.23 29.42
C HIS A 322 20.04 -39.69 28.91
N ASP A 323 20.66 -38.74 29.62
CA ASP A 323 22.02 -38.26 29.32
C ASP A 323 23.06 -39.39 29.43
N GLU A 324 22.97 -40.23 30.46
CA GLU A 324 23.84 -41.41 30.63
C GLU A 324 23.67 -42.41 29.47
N CYS A 325 22.43 -42.69 29.07
CA CYS A 325 22.13 -43.54 27.93
C CYS A 325 22.71 -42.97 26.63
N LEU A 326 22.49 -41.68 26.36
CA LEU A 326 22.99 -41.02 25.14
C LEU A 326 24.52 -40.98 25.12
N TRP A 327 25.16 -40.79 26.26
CA TRP A 327 26.61 -40.92 26.38
C TRP A 327 27.08 -42.35 26.13
N TYR A 328 26.37 -43.37 26.62
CA TYR A 328 26.70 -44.76 26.31
C TYR A 328 26.64 -45.03 24.79
N LEU A 329 25.67 -44.45 24.09
CA LEU A 329 25.49 -44.63 22.65
C LEU A 329 26.51 -43.87 21.79
N ARG A 330 26.86 -42.63 22.17
CA ARG A 330 27.64 -41.71 21.30
C ARG A 330 28.88 -41.10 21.95
N GLY A 331 29.17 -41.42 23.21
CA GLY A 331 30.31 -40.85 23.94
C GLY A 331 30.20 -39.34 24.07
N GLU A 332 31.30 -38.65 23.83
CA GLU A 332 31.40 -37.18 23.95
C GLU A 332 30.50 -36.44 22.96
N GLU A 333 30.24 -37.01 21.76
CA GLU A 333 29.33 -36.41 20.75
C GLU A 333 27.91 -36.21 21.30
N SER A 334 27.50 -37.00 22.30
CA SER A 334 26.18 -36.87 22.93
C SER A 334 25.92 -35.46 23.48
N ILE A 335 26.95 -34.74 23.92
CA ILE A 335 26.82 -33.39 24.47
C ILE A 335 26.28 -32.43 23.41
N ASP A 336 26.87 -32.44 22.22
CA ASP A 336 26.48 -31.56 21.12
C ASP A 336 25.12 -31.96 20.55
N ILE A 337 24.87 -33.27 20.41
CA ILE A 337 23.60 -33.83 19.97
C ILE A 337 22.45 -33.38 20.91
N CYS A 338 22.62 -33.54 22.22
CA CYS A 338 21.60 -33.13 23.20
C CYS A 338 21.42 -31.61 23.25
N SER A 339 22.48 -30.84 23.00
CA SER A 339 22.41 -29.38 22.96
C SER A 339 21.64 -28.88 21.73
N ALA A 340 21.89 -29.49 20.57
CA ALA A 340 21.13 -29.22 19.34
C ALA A 340 19.65 -29.58 19.48
N LEU A 341 19.35 -30.76 20.04
CA LEU A 341 17.98 -31.20 20.29
C LEU A 341 17.26 -30.27 21.28
N ARG A 342 17.91 -29.88 22.39
CA ARG A 342 17.34 -28.91 23.34
C ARG A 342 17.04 -27.56 22.69
N ALA A 343 17.89 -27.08 21.79
CA ALA A 343 17.63 -25.83 21.07
C ALA A 343 16.36 -25.92 20.22
N LYS A 344 16.09 -27.07 19.59
CA LYS A 344 14.85 -27.33 18.86
C LYS A 344 13.65 -27.46 19.82
N ILE A 345 13.82 -28.14 20.96
CA ILE A 345 12.75 -28.28 21.96
C ILE A 345 12.34 -26.91 22.52
N LEU A 346 13.31 -26.02 22.79
CA LEU A 346 13.10 -24.72 23.45
C LEU A 346 12.96 -23.54 22.48
N ASN A 347 12.56 -23.80 21.23
CA ASN A 347 12.47 -22.86 20.11
C ASN A 347 11.40 -21.75 20.23
N THR A 348 10.79 -21.55 21.40
CA THR A 348 9.92 -20.41 21.68
C THR A 348 10.30 -19.76 23.00
N ARG A 349 9.93 -18.48 23.15
CA ARG A 349 10.19 -17.71 24.37
C ARG A 349 9.53 -18.35 25.59
N GLU A 350 8.30 -18.83 25.42
CA GLU A 350 7.50 -19.44 26.48
C GLU A 350 8.12 -20.75 26.96
N ARG A 351 8.63 -21.58 26.03
CA ARG A 351 9.35 -22.83 26.35
C ARG A 351 10.65 -22.56 27.09
N SER A 352 11.43 -21.58 26.63
CA SER A 352 12.64 -21.15 27.32
C SER A 352 12.36 -20.66 28.75
N ILE A 353 11.30 -19.87 28.95
CA ILE A 353 10.88 -19.42 30.29
C ILE A 353 10.48 -20.60 31.18
N ALA A 354 9.70 -21.56 30.66
CA ALA A 354 9.30 -22.75 31.43
C ALA A 354 10.53 -23.57 31.84
N TYR A 355 11.49 -23.77 30.94
CA TYR A 355 12.72 -24.49 31.25
C TYR A 355 13.59 -23.80 32.33
N ILE A 356 13.65 -22.47 32.32
CA ILE A 356 14.34 -21.71 33.37
C ILE A 356 13.68 -21.95 34.73
N LYS A 357 12.34 -21.90 34.81
CA LYS A 357 11.60 -22.15 36.05
C LYS A 357 11.79 -23.57 36.59
N TYR A 358 11.83 -24.56 35.69
CA TYR A 358 12.19 -25.92 36.03
C TYR A 358 13.59 -25.98 36.67
N ASN A 359 14.60 -25.35 36.06
CA ASN A 359 15.96 -25.32 36.60
C ASN A 359 16.04 -24.61 37.97
N ASP A 360 15.33 -23.48 38.12
CA ASP A 360 15.25 -22.77 39.41
C ASP A 360 14.65 -23.66 40.52
N SER A 361 13.70 -24.53 40.16
CA SER A 361 13.09 -25.48 41.09
C SER A 361 14.07 -26.54 41.60
N LEU A 362 15.15 -26.81 40.86
CA LEU A 362 16.20 -27.75 41.26
C LEU A 362 17.23 -27.17 42.22
N ALA A 363 17.19 -25.86 42.50
CA ALA A 363 18.16 -25.20 43.37
C ALA A 363 18.26 -25.92 44.74
N GLY A 364 19.49 -26.31 45.09
CA GLY A 364 19.83 -27.01 46.35
C GLY A 364 19.55 -28.51 46.37
N ARG A 365 19.11 -29.13 45.27
CA ARG A 365 18.97 -30.59 45.15
C ARG A 365 20.28 -31.21 44.65
N ILE A 366 20.53 -32.47 45.02
CA ILE A 366 21.66 -33.27 44.53
C ILE A 366 21.10 -34.41 43.69
N ILE A 367 21.60 -34.52 42.46
CA ILE A 367 21.26 -35.62 41.55
C ILE A 367 22.56 -36.38 41.30
N SER A 368 22.55 -37.68 41.55
CA SER A 368 23.74 -38.52 41.43
C SER A 368 23.75 -39.26 40.11
N LEU A 369 24.92 -39.33 39.48
CA LEU A 369 25.16 -40.16 38.31
C LEU A 369 25.36 -41.63 38.72
N ALA A 370 24.90 -42.54 37.89
CA ALA A 370 25.26 -43.94 37.96
C ALA A 370 26.78 -44.11 37.67
N PRO A 371 27.42 -45.18 38.17
CA PRO A 371 28.75 -45.55 37.72
C PRO A 371 28.80 -45.74 36.21
N ARG A 372 29.83 -45.22 35.53
CA ARG A 372 29.94 -45.29 34.05
C ARG A 372 29.74 -46.69 33.44
N LYS A 373 30.13 -47.73 34.18
CA LYS A 373 29.96 -49.13 33.76
C LYS A 373 28.48 -49.59 33.67
N GLU A 374 27.56 -48.84 34.30
CA GLU A 374 26.13 -49.13 34.38
C GLU A 374 25.29 -48.20 33.47
N TRP A 375 25.92 -47.27 32.73
CA TRP A 375 25.19 -46.30 31.88
C TRP A 375 24.39 -46.95 30.76
N LYS A 376 24.79 -48.15 30.34
CA LYS A 376 24.00 -49.00 29.45
C LYS A 376 22.58 -49.23 30.00
N ASP A 377 22.48 -49.49 31.30
CA ASP A 377 21.23 -49.83 32.00
C ASP A 377 20.36 -48.59 32.28
N SER A 378 20.86 -47.39 31.96
CA SER A 378 20.12 -46.13 32.02
C SER A 378 19.25 -45.87 30.80
N CYS A 379 19.42 -46.65 29.72
CA CYS A 379 18.51 -46.61 28.58
C CYS A 379 17.13 -47.19 28.92
N SER A 380 16.06 -46.51 28.50
CA SER A 380 14.66 -46.97 28.67
C SER A 380 14.23 -48.03 27.65
N PHE A 381 15.18 -48.58 26.90
CA PHE A 381 14.96 -49.57 25.85
C PHE A 381 16.12 -50.56 25.82
N ASP A 382 15.90 -51.72 25.21
CA ASP A 382 16.93 -52.72 25.04
C ASP A 382 17.94 -52.27 23.96
N VAL A 383 19.13 -51.87 24.40
CA VAL A 383 20.20 -51.44 23.50
C VAL A 383 20.85 -52.59 22.73
N ASP A 384 20.64 -53.84 23.13
CA ASP A 384 21.16 -55.02 22.45
C ASP A 384 20.16 -55.62 21.47
N ASP A 385 18.90 -55.15 21.48
CA ASP A 385 17.91 -55.59 20.51
C ASP A 385 18.35 -55.21 19.08
N THR A 386 18.27 -56.20 18.18
CA THR A 386 18.70 -56.12 16.79
C THR A 386 17.55 -56.30 15.79
N GLY A 387 16.27 -56.32 16.20
CA GLY A 387 15.18 -56.45 15.22
C GLY A 387 13.75 -56.05 15.65
N GLY A 388 13.10 -55.25 14.80
CA GLY A 388 11.65 -55.02 14.77
C GLY A 388 11.28 -53.55 15.01
N ASP A 389 10.60 -52.89 14.08
CA ASP A 389 10.01 -51.57 14.33
C ASP A 389 8.89 -51.74 15.37
N GLN A 390 9.05 -51.08 16.52
CA GLN A 390 8.00 -50.87 17.51
C GLN A 390 7.38 -49.50 17.29
#